data_AF-A0A1I4RPY1-F1
#
_entry.id   AF-A0A1I4RPY1-F1
#
_cell.length_a   1.000
_cell.length_b   1.000
_cell.length_c   1.000
_cell.angle_alpha   90.00
_cell.angle_beta   90.00
_cell.angle_gamma   90.00
#
_symmetry.space_group_name_H-M   'P 1'
#
loop_
_entity.id
_entity.type
_entity.pdbx_description
1 polymer ?
#
loop_
_entity_poly.entity_id
_entity_poly.type
_entity_poly.pdbx_seq_one_letter_code
_entity_poly.pdbx_strand_id
1 'polypeptide(L)'
;MRINKKKAVRIQAKAALSTSLSKSNFKSIATTHQSCILREQLPSPIFYYKQEFASIISYTDWINVRCCFHDDKNPSLSINLKNGGFFCHACGAKGGDVIDFHRLRYGLGFRESVLQLKRIKGRR
;
A
#
# COMPACT_ATOMS: atom_id res chain seq x y z
N MET A 1 51.96 24.93 0.71
CA MET A 1 50.72 25.40 1.37
C MET A 1 49.69 24.28 1.38
N ARG A 2 49.10 24.05 2.56
CA ARG A 2 47.84 23.32 2.86
C ARG A 2 47.69 21.89 2.34
N ILE A 3 48.34 21.03 3.12
CA ILE A 3 47.83 19.70 3.50
C ILE A 3 46.44 19.90 4.13
N ASN A 4 45.41 19.17 3.68
CA ASN A 4 44.30 18.81 4.57
C ASN A 4 43.64 17.48 4.15
N LYS A 5 44.16 16.43 4.78
CA LYS A 5 43.59 15.11 4.97
C LYS A 5 42.33 15.22 5.84
N LYS A 6 41.17 14.69 5.43
CA LYS A 6 40.15 14.11 6.34
C LYS A 6 39.37 13.01 5.59
N LYS A 7 39.83 11.76 5.74
CA LYS A 7 39.20 10.66 6.51
C LYS A 7 38.13 9.90 5.73
N ALA A 8 38.60 8.90 5.00
CA ALA A 8 37.83 7.72 4.65
C ALA A 8 37.41 7.01 5.95
N VAL A 9 36.11 6.89 6.16
CA VAL A 9 35.54 6.10 7.26
C VAL A 9 35.21 4.71 6.70
N ARG A 10 36.13 3.79 6.99
CA ARG A 10 36.04 2.36 6.71
C ARG A 10 35.31 1.73 7.90
N ILE A 11 34.01 1.50 7.80
CA ILE A 11 33.30 0.67 8.79
C ILE A 11 33.25 -0.74 8.23
N GLN A 12 34.21 -1.54 8.66
CA GLN A 12 34.08 -2.98 8.65
C GLN A 12 33.15 -3.35 9.81
N ALA A 13 32.04 -4.01 9.50
CA ALA A 13 31.29 -4.78 10.48
C ALA A 13 30.93 -6.13 9.84
N LYS A 14 31.89 -7.05 9.87
CA LYS A 14 31.61 -8.48 9.82
C LYS A 14 31.19 -8.88 11.22
N ALA A 15 29.94 -9.28 11.39
CA ALA A 15 29.52 -10.17 12.47
C ALA A 15 28.39 -11.04 11.94
N ALA A 16 28.77 -12.26 11.55
CA ALA A 16 27.83 -13.35 11.41
C ALA A 16 27.23 -13.63 12.79
N LEU A 17 25.92 -13.50 12.93
CA LEU A 17 25.17 -14.31 13.87
C LEU A 17 24.09 -15.04 13.07
N SER A 18 24.48 -16.24 12.67
CA SER A 18 23.61 -17.33 12.27
C SER A 18 22.66 -17.66 13.42
N THR A 19 21.51 -17.00 13.48
CA THR A 19 20.32 -17.57 14.09
C THR A 19 19.48 -18.14 12.97
N SER A 20 19.52 -19.46 12.91
CA SER A 20 18.65 -20.35 12.17
C SER A 20 17.19 -19.89 12.24
N LEU A 21 16.76 -19.07 11.28
CA LEU A 21 15.36 -18.98 10.93
C LEU A 21 15.03 -20.33 10.29
N SER A 22 14.49 -21.20 11.14
CA SER A 22 13.96 -22.50 10.78
C SER A 22 13.12 -22.35 9.51
N LYS A 23 13.43 -23.18 8.51
CA LYS A 23 12.53 -23.47 7.40
C LYS A 23 11.30 -24.15 7.99
N SER A 24 10.43 -23.37 8.62
CA SER A 24 9.13 -23.84 9.06
C SER A 24 8.27 -23.98 7.81
N ASN A 25 8.33 -25.19 7.25
CA ASN A 25 7.19 -25.90 6.70
C ASN A 25 6.06 -25.00 6.18
N PHE A 26 6.22 -24.47 4.96
CA PHE A 26 5.08 -24.15 4.14
C PHE A 26 4.46 -25.47 3.68
N LYS A 27 3.84 -26.18 4.62
CA LYS A 27 2.97 -27.31 4.34
C LYS A 27 1.85 -26.78 3.45
N SER A 28 1.77 -27.38 2.28
CA SER A 28 0.64 -27.35 1.36
C SER A 28 -0.69 -27.41 2.10
N ILE A 29 -1.39 -26.29 2.15
CA ILE A 29 -2.84 -26.26 2.37
C ILE A 29 -3.41 -25.33 1.29
N ALA A 30 -3.35 -25.81 0.06
CA ALA A 30 -4.13 -25.27 -1.04
C ALA A 30 -5.55 -25.83 -0.90
N THR A 31 -6.35 -25.21 -0.04
CA THR A 31 -7.80 -25.44 0.04
C THR A 31 -8.49 -24.10 0.16
N THR A 32 -8.83 -23.52 -1.00
CA THR A 32 -10.05 -22.74 -1.32
C THR A 32 -10.62 -21.69 -0.36
N HIS A 33 -9.91 -21.30 0.71
CA HIS A 33 -10.36 -20.31 1.70
C HIS A 33 -9.25 -19.33 2.13
N GLN A 34 -8.10 -19.35 1.44
CA GLN A 34 -6.98 -18.44 1.75
C GLN A 34 -7.30 -16.98 1.35
N SER A 35 -8.10 -16.79 0.30
CA SER A 35 -8.50 -15.47 -0.21
C SER A 35 -9.45 -14.73 0.74
N CYS A 36 -10.30 -15.47 1.48
CA CYS A 36 -11.28 -14.90 2.41
C CYS A 36 -10.59 -14.31 3.66
N ILE A 37 -9.64 -15.04 4.23
CA ILE A 37 -8.98 -14.71 5.51
C ILE A 37 -8.02 -13.52 5.37
N LEU A 38 -7.45 -13.29 4.18
CA LEU A 38 -6.58 -12.13 3.94
C LEU A 38 -7.34 -10.79 3.98
N ARG A 39 -8.66 -10.79 3.70
CA ARG A 39 -9.46 -9.55 3.54
C ARG A 39 -9.86 -8.92 4.88
N GLU A 40 -10.09 -9.71 5.93
CA GLU A 40 -10.49 -9.20 7.26
C GLU A 40 -9.39 -8.40 7.98
N GLN A 41 -8.14 -8.54 7.54
CA GLN A 41 -7.01 -7.83 8.14
C GLN A 41 -6.71 -6.49 7.45
N LEU A 42 -7.42 -6.16 6.38
CA LEU A 42 -7.24 -4.91 5.63
C LEU A 42 -8.08 -3.78 6.27
N PRO A 43 -7.66 -2.51 6.10
CA PRO A 43 -8.46 -1.38 6.53
C PRO A 43 -9.77 -1.32 5.72
N SER A 44 -10.83 -0.78 6.34
CA SER A 44 -12.05 -0.45 5.61
C SER A 44 -11.72 0.51 4.45
N PRO A 45 -12.31 0.34 3.25
CA PRO A 45 -12.03 1.22 2.13
C PRO A 45 -12.32 2.70 2.43
N ILE A 46 -13.40 2.98 3.16
CA ILE A 46 -13.73 4.34 3.63
C ILE A 46 -12.58 4.93 4.44
N PHE A 47 -12.06 4.16 5.40
CA PHE A 47 -10.99 4.63 6.28
C PHE A 47 -9.71 4.91 5.48
N TYR A 48 -9.35 4.00 4.58
CA TYR A 48 -8.17 4.14 3.74
C TYR A 48 -8.26 5.38 2.84
N TYR A 49 -9.35 5.55 2.08
CA TYR A 49 -9.47 6.65 1.15
C TYR A 49 -9.57 8.01 1.84
N LYS A 50 -10.16 8.09 3.03
CA LYS A 50 -10.15 9.32 3.83
C LYS A 50 -8.75 9.78 4.23
N GLN A 51 -7.86 8.83 4.51
CA GLN A 51 -6.48 9.15 4.86
C GLN A 51 -5.69 9.64 3.63
N GLU A 52 -5.94 9.05 2.46
CA GLU A 52 -5.31 9.47 1.20
C GLU A 52 -5.87 10.80 0.67
N PHE A 53 -7.17 11.05 0.87
CA PHE A 53 -7.88 12.21 0.37
C PHE A 53 -8.58 12.97 1.49
N ALA A 54 -7.92 14.01 2.01
CA ALA A 54 -8.49 14.90 3.02
C ALA A 54 -9.75 15.66 2.53
N SER A 55 -10.02 15.68 1.23
CA SER A 55 -11.18 16.33 0.62
C SER A 55 -12.48 15.51 0.69
N ILE A 56 -12.44 14.28 1.19
CA ILE A 56 -13.63 13.43 1.32
C ILE A 56 -14.43 13.86 2.54
N ILE A 57 -15.52 14.59 2.29
CA ILE A 57 -16.45 15.06 3.34
C ILE A 57 -17.68 14.11 3.43
N SER A 58 -18.08 13.48 2.31
CA SER A 58 -19.26 12.63 2.21
C SER A 58 -18.94 11.14 2.39
N TYR A 59 -19.97 10.36 2.74
CA TYR A 59 -19.94 8.90 2.90
C TYR A 59 -20.81 8.19 1.86
N THR A 60 -21.05 8.82 0.71
CA THR A 60 -21.80 8.21 -0.39
C THR A 60 -21.01 7.03 -0.96
N ASP A 61 -21.72 6.03 -1.48
CA ASP A 61 -21.08 4.83 -2.03
C ASP A 61 -20.08 5.15 -3.14
N TRP A 62 -20.39 6.13 -3.99
CA TRP A 62 -19.50 6.65 -5.03
C TRP A 62 -19.15 8.10 -4.74
N ILE A 63 -17.87 8.43 -4.95
CA ILE A 63 -17.33 9.79 -4.80
C ILE A 63 -16.39 10.09 -5.97
N ASN A 64 -16.28 11.37 -6.31
CA ASN A 64 -15.32 11.85 -7.32
C ASN A 64 -14.24 12.69 -6.63
N VAL A 65 -12.99 12.33 -6.85
CA VAL A 65 -11.81 13.03 -6.31
C VAL A 65 -10.85 13.41 -7.43
N ARG A 66 -9.92 14.31 -7.12
CA ARG A 66 -8.80 14.60 -8.04
C ARG A 66 -7.95 13.35 -8.19
N CYS A 67 -7.56 13.06 -9.43
CA CYS A 67 -6.76 11.89 -9.69
C CYS A 67 -5.36 12.05 -9.07
N CYS A 68 -4.89 10.98 -8.44
CA CYS A 68 -3.53 10.91 -7.92
C CYS A 68 -2.52 10.36 -8.94
N PHE A 69 -2.99 9.78 -10.05
CA PHE A 69 -2.13 9.08 -11.02
C PHE A 69 -1.61 10.00 -12.13
N HIS A 70 -2.28 11.13 -12.37
CA HIS A 70 -1.86 12.15 -13.32
C HIS A 70 -2.16 13.54 -12.75
N ASP A 71 -1.54 14.57 -13.31
CA ASP A 71 -1.80 15.95 -12.92
C ASP A 71 -3.15 16.40 -13.51
N ASP A 72 -4.19 16.35 -12.68
CA ASP A 72 -5.54 16.79 -13.02
C ASP A 72 -5.97 17.97 -12.13
N LYS A 73 -6.62 18.95 -12.74
CA LYS A 73 -7.23 20.08 -12.02
C LYS A 73 -8.65 19.74 -11.58
N ASN A 74 -9.33 18.85 -12.30
CA ASN A 74 -10.72 18.49 -12.07
C ASN A 74 -10.84 17.10 -11.40
N PRO A 75 -11.88 16.89 -10.57
CA PRO A 75 -12.12 15.58 -9.96
C PRO A 75 -12.64 14.59 -11.01
N SER A 76 -11.73 13.77 -11.56
CA SER A 76 -11.99 12.79 -12.62
C SER A 76 -11.88 11.33 -12.16
N LEU A 77 -11.50 11.10 -10.90
CA LEU A 77 -11.33 9.77 -10.31
C LEU A 77 -12.55 9.39 -9.49
N SER A 78 -13.32 8.44 -10.01
CA SER A 78 -14.50 7.86 -9.34
C SER A 78 -14.05 6.72 -8.44
N ILE A 79 -14.37 6.80 -7.14
CA ILE A 79 -14.02 5.79 -6.13
C ILE A 79 -15.29 5.26 -5.49
N ASN A 80 -15.38 3.93 -5.38
CA ASN A 80 -16.42 3.26 -4.64
C ASN A 80 -15.95 3.00 -3.20
N LEU A 81 -16.52 3.71 -2.24
CA LEU A 81 -16.17 3.60 -0.83
C LEU A 81 -16.67 2.31 -0.17
N LYS A 82 -17.67 1.63 -0.76
CA LYS A 82 -18.20 0.36 -0.24
C LYS A 82 -17.32 -0.82 -0.61
N ASN A 83 -16.98 -0.93 -1.89
CA ASN A 83 -16.21 -2.06 -2.41
C ASN A 83 -14.70 -1.79 -2.39
N GLY A 84 -14.31 -0.52 -2.49
CA GLY A 84 -12.92 -0.08 -2.56
C GLY A 84 -12.35 0.03 -3.97
N GLY A 85 -13.16 -0.24 -5.00
CA GLY A 85 -12.76 -0.09 -6.39
C GLY A 85 -12.68 1.36 -6.84
N PHE A 86 -11.92 1.62 -7.90
CA PHE A 86 -11.75 2.95 -8.45
C PHE A 86 -11.62 2.91 -9.98
N PHE A 87 -11.98 4.02 -10.61
CA PHE A 87 -11.87 4.23 -12.04
C PHE A 87 -11.65 5.71 -12.34
N CYS A 88 -10.54 6.05 -12.99
CA CYS A 88 -10.33 7.39 -13.53
C CYS A 88 -10.80 7.46 -14.98
N HIS A 89 -11.73 8.37 -15.25
CA HIS A 89 -12.26 8.58 -16.60
C HIS A 89 -11.27 9.28 -17.55
N ALA A 90 -10.24 9.94 -17.01
CA ALA A 90 -9.26 10.69 -17.81
C ALA A 90 -8.04 9.84 -18.18
N CYS A 91 -7.38 9.20 -17.20
CA CYS A 91 -6.17 8.41 -17.45
C CYS A 91 -6.43 6.91 -17.67
N GLY A 92 -7.65 6.42 -17.40
CA GLY A 92 -8.00 5.01 -17.51
C GLY A 92 -7.46 4.12 -16.39
N ALA A 93 -6.80 4.70 -15.37
CA ALA A 93 -6.37 3.97 -14.20
C ALA A 93 -7.59 3.36 -13.48
N LYS A 94 -7.53 2.06 -13.21
CA LYS A 94 -8.64 1.31 -12.63
C LYS A 94 -8.15 0.21 -11.71
N GLY A 95 -8.97 -0.15 -10.73
CA GLY A 95 -8.71 -1.27 -9.84
C GLY A 95 -9.98 -1.70 -9.11
N GLY A 96 -10.05 -2.99 -8.75
CA GLY A 96 -11.23 -3.57 -8.10
C GLY A 96 -11.24 -3.43 -6.59
N ASP A 97 -10.06 -3.27 -5.99
CA ASP A 97 -9.88 -3.25 -4.54
C ASP A 97 -8.89 -2.15 -4.10
N VAL A 98 -8.92 -1.85 -2.81
CA VAL A 98 -7.98 -0.92 -2.15
C VAL A 98 -6.52 -1.34 -2.34
N ILE A 99 -6.26 -2.65 -2.42
CA ILE A 99 -4.90 -3.16 -2.66
C ILE A 99 -4.40 -2.72 -4.03
N ASP A 100 -5.23 -2.80 -5.07
CA ASP A 100 -4.81 -2.41 -6.42
C ASP A 100 -4.56 -0.91 -6.51
N PHE A 101 -5.36 -0.10 -5.80
CA PHE A 101 -5.12 1.33 -5.69
C PHE A 101 -3.76 1.61 -5.04
N HIS A 102 -3.51 0.98 -3.90
CA HIS A 102 -2.26 1.16 -3.15
C HIS A 102 -1.04 0.70 -3.96
N ARG A 103 -1.14 -0.41 -4.67
CA ARG A 103 -0.10 -0.90 -5.58
C ARG A 103 0.20 0.10 -6.69
N LEU A 104 -0.82 0.62 -7.35
CA LEU A 104 -0.65 1.57 -8.45
C LEU A 104 -0.12 2.92 -7.96
N ARG A 105 -0.53 3.36 -6.78
CA ARG A 105 -0.10 4.64 -6.20
C ARG A 105 1.36 4.62 -5.77
N TYR A 106 1.81 3.52 -5.13
CA TYR A 106 3.15 3.43 -4.55
C TYR A 106 4.12 2.56 -5.37
N GLY A 107 3.67 1.94 -6.47
CA GLY A 107 4.49 1.07 -7.31
C GLY A 107 4.93 -0.24 -6.64
N LEU A 108 4.14 -0.73 -5.67
CA LEU A 108 4.52 -1.86 -4.81
C LEU A 108 3.99 -3.21 -5.33
N GLY A 109 4.67 -4.29 -4.93
CA GLY A 109 4.19 -5.65 -5.13
C GLY A 109 3.01 -5.98 -4.21
N PHE A 110 2.18 -6.97 -4.59
CA PHE A 110 0.98 -7.36 -3.82
C PHE A 110 1.26 -7.64 -2.35
N ARG A 111 2.32 -8.41 -2.04
CA ARG A 111 2.68 -8.77 -0.65
C ARG A 111 3.06 -7.56 0.18
N GLU A 112 3.83 -6.63 -0.40
CA GLU A 112 4.30 -5.42 0.27
C GLU A 112 3.13 -4.49 0.56
N SER A 113 2.25 -4.29 -0.42
CA SER A 113 1.03 -3.49 -0.26
C SER A 113 0.13 -4.02 0.84
N VAL A 114 -0.08 -5.34 0.89
CA VAL A 114 -0.87 -5.95 1.97
C VAL A 114 -0.22 -5.73 3.33
N LEU A 115 1.11 -5.86 3.43
CA LEU A 115 1.82 -5.61 4.68
C LEU A 115 1.73 -4.15 5.14
N GLN A 116 1.81 -3.19 4.22
CA GLN A 116 1.64 -1.77 4.52
C GLN A 116 0.20 -1.45 4.94
N LEU A 117 -0.80 -1.94 4.20
CA LEU A 117 -2.21 -1.75 4.53
C LEU A 117 -2.57 -2.32 5.91
N LYS A 118 -2.00 -3.46 6.31
CA LYS A 118 -2.19 -4.02 7.66
C LYS A 118 -1.71 -3.09 8.78
N ARG A 119 -0.70 -2.24 8.53
CA ARG A 119 -0.20 -1.25 9.50
C ARG A 119 -1.11 -0.04 9.64
N ILE A 120 -1.92 0.24 8.62
CA ILE A 120 -2.86 1.38 8.58
C ILE A 120 -4.12 1.10 9.43
N LYS A 121 -4.21 -0.04 10.15
CA LYS A 121 -5.31 -0.26 11.08
C LYS A 121 -5.42 0.89 12.08
N GLY A 122 -6.54 1.61 12.03
CA GLY A 122 -6.92 2.56 13.06
C GLY A 122 -6.88 1.87 14.42
N ARG A 123 -6.10 2.42 15.36
CA ARG A 123 -6.24 2.05 16.76
C ARG A 123 -7.69 2.31 17.15
N ARG A 124 -8.32 1.26 17.69
CA ARG A 124 -9.61 1.34 18.38
C ARG A 124 -9.63 2.50 19.37
#